data_AF-A0A377TI33-F1
#
_entry.id   AF-A0A377TI33-F1
#
_cell.length_a   1.000
_cell.length_b   1.000
_cell.length_c   1.000
_cell.angle_alpha   90.00
_cell.angle_beta   90.00
_cell.angle_gamma   90.00
#
_symmetry.space_group_name_H-M   'P 1'
#
loop_
_entity.id
_entity.type
_entity.pdbx_description
1 polymer ?
#
loop_
_entity_poly.entity_id
_entity_poly.type
_entity_poly.pdbx_seq_one_letter_code
_entity_poly.pdbx_strand_id
1 'polypeptide(L)'
;MSTTKLTRREQREHAQRFIDTLAGTAFPNSRRIYVHGSQADIRVPMREIQLSPTLVGGDKDNPRYETNEPIRCMTPPGRMATRILALMSARGWQAAPAVDRRA
;
A
#
# COMPACT_ATOMS: atom_id res chain seq x y z
N MET A 1 38.19 -2.94 -4.89
CA MET A 1 36.94 -2.93 -5.70
C MET A 1 36.57 -1.48 -5.97
N SER A 2 36.84 -0.97 -7.17
CA SER A 2 36.58 0.44 -7.53
C SER A 2 35.09 0.64 -7.80
N THR A 3 34.42 1.47 -7.01
CA THR A 3 33.00 1.77 -7.20
C THR A 3 32.88 2.85 -8.28
N THR A 4 32.59 2.43 -9.51
CA THR A 4 32.34 3.34 -10.63
C THR A 4 31.10 4.19 -10.33
N LYS A 5 31.27 5.51 -10.22
CA LYS A 5 30.15 6.45 -10.05
C LYS A 5 29.33 6.53 -11.33
N LEU A 6 28.07 6.12 -11.26
CA LEU A 6 27.08 6.28 -12.33
C LEU A 6 26.93 7.76 -12.71
N THR A 7 26.74 8.01 -14.00
CA THR A 7 26.40 9.34 -14.51
C THR A 7 25.01 9.75 -14.03
N ARG A 8 24.72 11.07 -14.01
CA ARG A 8 23.38 11.59 -13.64
C ARG A 8 22.25 10.98 -14.48
N ARG A 9 22.53 10.66 -15.74
CA ARG A 9 21.54 10.07 -16.66
C ARG A 9 21.22 8.62 -16.24
N GLU A 10 22.25 7.81 -16.03
CA GLU A 10 22.08 6.42 -15.61
C GLU A 10 21.41 6.32 -14.24
N GLN A 11 21.71 7.24 -13.31
CA GLN A 11 21.00 7.33 -12.03
C GLN A 11 19.51 7.63 -12.21
N ARG A 12 19.13 8.53 -13.13
CA ARG A 12 17.72 8.82 -13.41
C ARG A 12 17.02 7.63 -14.04
N GLU A 13 17.65 6.96 -15.01
CA GLU A 13 17.07 5.77 -15.64
C GLU A 13 16.90 4.62 -14.63
N HIS A 14 17.88 4.41 -13.74
CA HIS A 14 17.78 3.40 -12.68
C HIS A 14 16.68 3.74 -11.67
N ALA A 15 16.58 5.00 -11.25
CA ALA A 15 15.51 5.46 -10.36
C ALA A 15 14.13 5.33 -11.02
N GLN A 16 14.00 5.65 -12.31
CA GLN A 16 12.74 5.51 -13.04
C GLN A 16 12.30 4.06 -13.10
N ARG A 17 13.19 3.14 -13.49
CA ARG A 17 12.90 1.70 -13.49
C ARG A 17 12.49 1.20 -12.10
N PHE A 18 13.16 1.67 -11.05
CA PHE A 18 12.81 1.32 -9.67
C PHE A 18 11.41 1.81 -9.28
N ILE A 19 11.05 3.05 -9.64
CA ILE A 19 9.69 3.59 -9.43
C ILE A 19 8.66 2.78 -10.21
N ASP A 20 8.96 2.41 -11.45
CA ASP A 20 8.06 1.63 -12.30
C ASP A 20 7.88 0.20 -11.74
N THR A 21 8.91 -0.40 -11.13
CA THR A 21 8.78 -1.68 -10.42
C THR A 21 7.94 -1.60 -9.14
N LEU A 22 7.82 -0.41 -8.53
CA LEU A 22 6.91 -0.15 -7.41
C LEU A 22 5.48 0.10 -7.88
N ALA A 23 5.26 0.36 -9.17
CA ALA A 23 3.95 0.60 -9.77
C ALA A 23 3.21 -0.72 -10.08
N GLY A 24 3.08 -1.58 -9.06
CA GLY A 24 2.15 -2.70 -9.01
C GLY A 24 1.38 -2.57 -7.71
N THR A 25 0.12 -2.13 -7.79
CA THR A 25 -0.81 -1.84 -6.67
C THR A 25 -0.21 -2.06 -5.28
N ALA A 26 0.53 -1.07 -4.76
CA ALA A 26 1.22 -1.14 -3.46
C ALA A 26 0.30 -1.46 -2.27
N PHE A 27 -1.02 -1.52 -2.52
CA PHE A 27 -2.03 -1.94 -1.56
C PHE A 27 -3.14 -2.74 -2.27
N PRO A 28 -2.96 -4.04 -2.53
CA PRO A 28 -3.88 -4.86 -3.34
C PRO A 28 -5.31 -4.93 -2.77
N ASN A 29 -5.45 -4.75 -1.45
CA ASN A 29 -6.74 -4.75 -0.77
C ASN A 29 -7.14 -3.36 -0.23
N SER A 30 -6.62 -2.27 -0.79
CA SER A 30 -7.12 -0.95 -0.40
C SER A 30 -7.28 0.02 -1.54
N ARG A 31 -8.39 0.76 -1.51
CA ARG A 31 -8.75 1.78 -2.49
C ARG A 31 -8.72 3.16 -1.87
N ARG A 32 -8.32 4.17 -2.66
CA ARG A 32 -8.41 5.58 -2.25
C ARG A 32 -9.86 6.04 -2.43
N ILE A 33 -10.42 6.63 -1.39
CA ILE A 33 -11.76 7.22 -1.41
C ILE A 33 -11.67 8.69 -1.00
N TYR A 34 -12.64 9.49 -1.43
CA TYR A 34 -12.80 10.86 -0.96
C TYR A 34 -14.13 10.95 -0.22
N VAL A 35 -14.08 11.32 1.05
CA VAL A 35 -15.28 11.52 1.86
C VAL A 35 -15.58 13.01 1.92
N HIS A 36 -16.84 13.38 1.66
CA HIS A 36 -17.31 14.75 1.80
C HIS A 36 -17.44 15.10 3.28
N GLY A 37 -16.90 16.25 3.67
CA GLY A 37 -17.11 16.81 4.99
C GLY A 37 -18.46 17.53 5.12
N SER A 38 -18.66 18.19 6.25
CA SER A 38 -19.86 19.01 6.51
C SER A 38 -19.97 20.20 5.54
N GLN A 39 -18.86 20.64 4.96
CA GLN A 39 -18.82 21.61 3.86
C GLN A 39 -18.64 20.86 2.54
N ALA A 40 -19.49 21.14 1.56
CA ALA A 40 -19.52 20.45 0.27
C ALA A 40 -18.18 20.56 -0.51
N ASP A 41 -17.44 21.65 -0.28
CA ASP A 41 -16.17 21.94 -0.94
C ASP A 41 -14.98 21.15 -0.37
N ILE A 42 -15.13 20.55 0.82
CA ILE A 42 -14.05 19.82 1.48
C ILE A 42 -14.17 18.33 1.16
N ARG A 43 -13.10 17.80 0.54
CA ARG A 43 -12.93 16.37 0.27
C ARG A 43 -11.72 15.84 1.03
N VAL A 44 -11.97 14.93 1.98
CA VAL A 44 -10.91 14.32 2.77
C VAL A 44 -10.45 13.03 2.09
N PRO A 45 -9.15 12.90 1.73
CA PRO A 45 -8.63 11.66 1.19
C PRO A 45 -8.52 10.59 2.30
N MET A 46 -9.22 9.49 2.12
CA MET A 46 -9.15 8.31 2.97
C MET A 46 -8.72 7.10 2.14
N ARG A 47 -8.31 6.02 2.80
CA ARG A 47 -8.16 4.70 2.20
C ARG A 47 -9.15 3.76 2.85
N GLU A 48 -9.89 3.03 2.03
CA GLU A 48 -10.70 1.91 2.50
C GLU A 48 -9.91 0.62 2.29
N ILE A 49 -9.75 -0.15 3.35
CA ILE A 49 -9.00 -1.40 3.37
C ILE A 49 -10.01 -2.54 3.49
N GLN A 50 -10.08 -3.38 2.46
CA GLN A 50 -10.85 -4.61 2.49
C GLN A 50 -10.04 -5.65 3.29
N LEU A 51 -10.66 -6.18 4.33
CA LEU A 51 -10.05 -7.22 5.14
C LEU A 51 -10.31 -8.59 4.53
N SER A 52 -9.37 -9.52 4.73
CA SER A 52 -9.60 -10.94 4.41
C SER A 52 -10.75 -11.48 5.28
N PRO A 53 -11.61 -12.37 4.75
CA PRO A 53 -12.66 -13.00 5.54
C PRO A 53 -12.14 -13.67 6.83
N THR A 54 -12.87 -13.54 7.93
CA THR A 54 -12.52 -14.18 9.21
C THR A 54 -12.99 -15.63 9.20
N LEU A 55 -12.13 -16.55 9.63
CA LEU A 55 -12.54 -17.93 9.87
C LEU A 55 -13.41 -17.98 11.13
N VAL A 56 -14.71 -18.21 10.95
CA VAL A 56 -15.69 -18.26 12.05
C VAL A 56 -15.98 -19.69 12.52
N GLY A 57 -15.55 -20.70 11.76
CA GLY A 57 -15.66 -22.09 12.18
C GLY A 57 -15.53 -23.05 11.00
N GLY A 58 -16.09 -24.25 11.14
CA GLY A 58 -16.00 -25.31 10.14
C GLY A 58 -14.96 -26.37 10.47
N ASP A 59 -15.07 -27.48 9.77
CA ASP A 59 -14.21 -28.64 9.81
C ASP A 59 -13.00 -28.44 8.88
N LYS A 60 -11.98 -29.29 9.04
CA LYS A 60 -10.73 -29.18 8.28
C LYS A 60 -10.95 -29.20 6.75
N ASP A 61 -11.98 -29.93 6.31
CA ASP A 61 -12.33 -30.08 4.90
C ASP A 61 -13.32 -28.99 4.42
N ASN A 62 -14.07 -28.35 5.34
CA ASN A 62 -15.03 -27.29 5.01
C ASN A 62 -14.95 -26.11 5.99
N PRO A 63 -13.89 -25.28 5.92
CA PRO A 63 -13.79 -24.07 6.72
C PRO A 63 -14.84 -23.03 6.30
N ARG A 64 -15.50 -22.43 7.29
CA ARG A 64 -16.51 -21.38 7.14
C ARG A 64 -15.89 -20.02 7.40
N TYR A 65 -15.93 -19.17 6.39
CA TYR A 65 -15.42 -17.80 6.45
C TYR A 65 -16.56 -16.79 6.39
N GLU A 66 -16.43 -15.69 7.12
CA GLU A 66 -17.34 -14.55 7.09
C GLU A 66 -16.61 -13.31 6.56
N THR A 67 -17.27 -12.59 5.64
CA THR A 67 -16.72 -11.36 5.08
C THR A 67 -16.69 -10.26 6.13
N ASN A 68 -15.51 -9.66 6.32
CA ASN A 68 -15.35 -8.52 7.23
C ASN A 68 -15.76 -7.21 6.57
N GLU A 69 -16.35 -6.32 7.37
CA GLU A 69 -16.57 -4.94 6.97
C GLU A 69 -15.24 -4.23 6.69
N PRO A 70 -15.16 -3.40 5.63
CA PRO A 70 -13.94 -2.70 5.29
C PRO A 70 -13.62 -1.57 6.30
N ILE A 71 -12.35 -1.45 6.66
CA ILE A 71 -11.88 -0.40 7.59
C ILE A 71 -11.50 0.85 6.81
N ARG A 72 -12.01 2.00 7.25
CA ARG A 72 -11.62 3.32 6.73
C ARG A 72 -10.43 3.86 7.52
N CYS A 73 -9.30 4.01 6.85
CA CYS A 73 -8.09 4.61 7.40
C CYS A 73 -7.88 6.00 6.80
N MET A 74 -7.55 6.99 7.63
CA MET A 74 -7.21 8.32 7.15
C MET A 74 -5.84 8.30 6.48
N THR A 75 -5.75 8.91 5.28
CA THR A 75 -4.43 9.06 4.63
C THR A 75 -3.73 10.26 5.24
N PRO A 76 -2.51 10.11 5.78
CA PRO A 76 -1.75 11.27 6.23
C PRO A 76 -1.46 12.20 5.05
N PRO A 77 -1.44 13.53 5.26
CA PRO A 77 -1.16 14.49 4.20
C PRO A 77 0.22 14.23 3.59
N GLY A 78 0.36 14.47 2.27
CA GLY A 78 1.49 14.00 1.47
C GLY A 78 2.88 14.22 2.09
N ARG A 79 3.13 15.40 2.67
CA ARG A 79 4.40 15.72 3.34
C ARG A 79 4.71 14.79 4.53
N MET A 80 3.67 14.39 5.25
CA MET A 80 3.77 13.48 6.39
C MET A 80 3.81 12.02 5.93
N ALA A 81 3.04 11.67 4.90
CA ALA A 81 3.08 10.34 4.27
C ALA A 81 4.47 9.97 3.73
N THR A 82 5.14 10.90 3.02
CA THR A 82 6.50 10.69 2.52
C THR A 82 7.49 10.45 3.66
N ARG A 83 7.33 11.15 4.79
CA ARG A 83 8.20 11.02 5.96
C ARG A 83 7.97 9.71 6.71
N ILE A 84 6.73 9.26 6.82
CA ILE A 84 6.37 7.97 7.42
C ILE A 84 6.94 6.83 6.56
N LEU A 85 6.78 6.88 5.24
CA LEU A 85 7.31 5.84 4.33
C LEU A 85 8.84 5.74 4.42
N ALA A 86 9.55 6.88 4.47
CA ALA A 86 10.99 6.90 4.66
C ALA A 86 11.41 6.30 6.01
N LEU A 87 10.67 6.58 7.08
CA LEU A 87 10.94 6.04 8.41
C LEU A 87 10.70 4.52 8.48
N MET A 88 9.64 4.03 7.83
CA MET A 88 9.33 2.59 7.72
C MET A 88 10.44 1.87 6.94
N SER A 89 10.87 2.42 5.81
CA SER A 89 11.98 1.89 5.02
C SER A 89 13.29 1.87 5.81
N ALA A 90 13.60 2.93 6.58
CA ALA A 90 14.81 3.01 7.40
C ALA A 90 14.82 2.01 8.57
N ARG A 91 13.63 1.62 9.05
CA ARG A 91 13.47 0.60 10.11
C ARG A 91 13.40 -0.83 9.55
N GLY A 92 13.63 -1.03 8.25
CA GLY A 92 13.58 -2.35 7.61
C GLY A 92 12.15 -2.89 7.45
N TRP A 93 11.13 -2.08 7.67
CA TRP A 93 9.73 -2.46 7.42
C TRP A 93 9.47 -2.32 5.93
N GLN A 94 9.53 -3.43 5.21
CA GLN A 94 9.15 -3.49 3.80
C GLN A 94 7.63 -3.59 3.70
N ALA A 95 7.04 -2.85 2.75
CA ALA A 95 5.66 -3.13 2.35
C ALA A 95 5.63 -4.59 1.87
N ALA A 96 4.79 -5.42 2.49
CA ALA A 96 4.72 -6.83 2.15
C ALA A 96 4.54 -6.97 0.62
N PRO A 97 5.30 -7.85 -0.06
CA PRO A 97 5.08 -8.08 -1.47
C PRO A 97 3.62 -8.50 -1.66
N ALA A 98 2.97 -7.95 -2.68
CA ALA A 98 1.65 -8.40 -3.07
C ALA A 98 1.75 -9.90 -3.40
N VAL A 99 1.26 -10.75 -2.50
CA VAL A 99 1.09 -12.17 -2.78
C VAL A 99 0.04 -12.24 -3.88
N ASP A 100 0.50 -12.43 -5.12
CA ASP A 100 -0.35 -12.77 -6.25
C ASP A 100 -0.90 -14.17 -6.00
N ARG A 101 -2.04 -14.28 -5.31
CA ARG A 101 -2.84 -15.51 -5.28
C ARG A 101 -3.74 -15.50 -6.50
N ARG A 102 -3.16 -15.81 -7.66
CA ARG A 102 -3.90 -16.41 -8.77
C ARG A 102 -3.44 -17.87 -8.89
N ALA A 103 -4.44 -18.75 -8.83
CA ALA A 103 -4.42 -20.21 -8.96
C ALA A 103 -3.91 -21.00 -7.75
#